data_AF-A0A1F8TDE8-F1
#
_entry.id   AF-A0A1F8TDE8-F1
#
_cell.length_a   1.000
_cell.length_b   1.000
_cell.length_c   1.000
_cell.angle_alpha   90.00
_cell.angle_beta   90.00
_cell.angle_gamma   90.00
#
_symmetry.space_group_name_H-M   'P 1'
#
loop_
_entity.id
_entity.type
_entity.pdbx_description
1 polymer ?
#
loop_
_entity_poly.entity_id
_entity_poly.type
_entity_poly.pdbx_seq_one_letter_code
_entity_poly.pdbx_strand_id
1 'polypeptide(L)'
;MQAPAPVAVLVPEGRGVVTLPRTIQVGELAKLFELSVVDVIRALVNLGLMVTINQTIDYDTAALVAGELGIEVAPEEEAAEEPEATAEETSAAARPVLWTDDDPARLKPRAPVVTILGHVDHGKTSLLDAIRQTNITSREAGGITQHIGAYQIEHHGRRITWIDTPGHEAFTAMRARGASVTDIAVLVVAADDGVQPQTVEAISHVRAAGVPMVVALNKIDKSDADPERVKGQLAEQNVTVEDYGGDVPLVPVSARTKQGLDDLLDVIGLVADLKDLRADPERPAIGRVVEAHLERGRGPVATVLVQTGTLARGDIVVAGTSFGRVRAMVDDRGKTVNRAEPSRPVEILGLPDVPEAGDIVRAVPDEKTAKALVEEEQRRRAAGAAGERPATLDEMFAQVKEGKAKELRVVLKADVQGSLEAIRSSLAKLPQDEVALNIIHAAVGDVSESDANLAGTSSAVILAFSNKVDVAAKRAAEQLGVDLRQYKVIYELIEDVQKALVGLLEPEMVEQVLGHAEVRQTFTAGKTTIAGSAVLDGVMRRGVQARVMRGGSPVHDGRIGSLKRFKDDAREVTAGLECGITLESFNEVAVGDIIEAYVITARPRTA
;
A
#
# COMPACT_ATOMS: atom_id res chain seq x y z
N MET A 1 10.49 56.34 -25.62
CA MET A 1 10.88 56.19 -24.20
C MET A 1 12.35 55.81 -24.20
N GLN A 2 13.21 56.71 -23.71
CA GLN A 2 14.66 56.50 -23.63
C GLN A 2 14.94 55.37 -22.64
N ALA A 3 15.76 54.39 -23.05
CA ALA A 3 16.34 53.43 -22.14
C ALA A 3 17.16 54.19 -21.08
N PRO A 4 16.98 53.90 -19.78
CA PRO A 4 17.80 54.53 -18.75
C PRO A 4 19.25 54.08 -18.94
N ALA A 5 20.18 55.04 -18.89
CA ALA A 5 21.61 54.76 -18.95
C ALA A 5 22.02 53.86 -17.78
N PRO A 6 22.91 52.87 -17.98
CA PRO A 6 23.42 52.07 -16.89
C PRO A 6 24.21 52.98 -15.95
N VAL A 7 23.71 53.10 -14.72
CA VAL A 7 24.44 53.75 -13.62
C VAL A 7 25.60 52.81 -13.30
N ALA A 8 26.82 53.26 -13.60
CA ALA A 8 28.03 52.55 -13.24
C ALA A 8 28.10 52.41 -11.72
N VAL A 9 27.79 51.21 -11.23
CA VAL A 9 28.07 50.84 -9.85
C VAL A 9 29.58 50.67 -9.75
N LEU A 10 30.25 51.59 -9.06
CA LEU A 10 31.65 51.48 -8.69
C LEU A 10 31.78 50.27 -7.75
N VAL A 11 32.11 49.11 -8.31
CA VAL A 11 32.53 47.95 -7.52
C VAL A 11 33.95 48.27 -7.00
N PRO A 12 34.19 48.26 -5.68
CA PRO A 12 35.55 48.40 -5.16
C PRO A 12 36.40 47.22 -5.64
N GLU A 13 37.42 47.52 -6.47
CA GLU A 13 38.37 46.53 -6.99
C GLU A 13 39.11 45.83 -5.84
N GLY A 14 39.10 44.49 -5.84
CA GLY A 14 39.95 43.67 -4.97
C GLY A 14 39.24 42.77 -3.95
N ARG A 15 38.05 42.21 -4.25
CA ARG A 15 37.45 41.17 -3.41
C ARG A 15 37.72 39.78 -3.96
N GLY A 16 38.31 38.92 -3.12
CA GLY A 16 38.43 37.51 -3.37
C GLY A 16 37.07 36.80 -3.36
N VAL A 17 37.09 35.57 -3.84
CA VAL A 17 35.93 34.69 -4.01
C VAL A 17 35.06 34.62 -2.74
N VAL A 18 33.77 34.94 -2.85
CA VAL A 18 32.81 34.90 -1.74
C VAL A 18 32.19 33.51 -1.64
N THR A 19 32.26 32.88 -0.47
CA THR A 19 31.62 31.57 -0.23
C THR A 19 30.12 31.72 0.02
N LEU A 20 29.31 30.95 -0.69
CA LEU A 20 27.85 30.94 -0.54
C LEU A 20 27.33 29.57 -0.07
N PRO A 21 26.37 29.53 0.88
CA PRO A 21 25.67 28.31 1.24
C PRO A 21 24.67 27.88 0.15
N ARG A 22 24.18 26.63 0.20
CA ARG A 22 23.23 26.07 -0.78
C ARG A 22 21.92 26.86 -0.93
N THR A 23 21.45 27.47 0.14
CA THR A 23 20.29 28.35 0.14
C THR A 23 20.55 29.56 1.04
N ILE A 24 20.19 30.75 0.59
CA ILE A 24 20.44 32.01 1.31
C ILE A 24 19.24 32.96 1.19
N GLN A 25 18.93 33.71 2.26
CA GLN A 25 17.91 34.76 2.17
C GLN A 25 18.44 35.97 1.40
N VAL A 26 17.58 36.61 0.59
CA VAL A 26 17.95 37.82 -0.18
C VAL A 26 18.52 38.93 0.71
N GLY A 27 18.00 39.10 1.92
CA GLY A 27 18.52 40.05 2.91
C GLY A 27 19.90 39.69 3.47
N GLU A 28 20.25 38.40 3.53
CA GLU A 28 21.57 37.91 3.97
C GLU A 28 22.58 37.96 2.84
N LEU A 29 22.15 37.66 1.61
CA LEU A 29 22.94 37.80 0.39
C LEU A 29 23.39 39.25 0.18
N ALA A 30 22.48 40.22 0.39
CA ALA A 30 22.83 41.64 0.31
C ALA A 30 23.88 42.06 1.35
N LYS A 31 23.83 41.47 2.56
CA LYS A 31 24.85 41.71 3.60
C LYS A 31 26.19 41.07 3.22
N LEU A 32 26.19 39.86 2.68
CA LEU A 32 27.38 39.13 2.24
C LEU A 32 28.11 39.84 1.09
N PHE A 33 27.36 40.44 0.16
CA PHE A 33 27.93 41.27 -0.90
C PHE A 33 28.23 42.71 -0.48
N GLU A 34 27.85 43.10 0.75
CA GLU A 34 27.87 44.48 1.26
C GLU A 34 27.21 45.49 0.30
N LEU A 35 26.15 45.07 -0.38
CA LEU A 35 25.38 45.90 -1.30
C LEU A 35 24.04 46.30 -0.67
N SER A 36 23.42 47.34 -1.22
CA SER A 36 22.08 47.71 -0.79
C SER A 36 21.08 46.62 -1.21
N VAL A 37 20.14 46.29 -0.31
CA VAL A 37 19.09 45.28 -0.57
C VAL A 37 18.29 45.62 -1.85
N VAL A 38 18.19 46.91 -2.18
CA VAL A 38 17.50 47.42 -3.38
C VAL A 38 18.24 47.04 -4.67
N ASP A 39 19.57 47.03 -4.66
CA ASP A 39 20.36 46.72 -5.85
C ASP A 39 20.35 45.21 -6.15
N VAL A 40 20.38 44.36 -5.11
CA VAL A 40 20.25 42.90 -5.23
C VAL A 40 18.87 42.51 -5.75
N ILE A 41 17.81 43.13 -5.22
CA ILE A 41 16.43 42.89 -5.72
C ILE A 41 16.30 43.38 -7.18
N ARG A 42 16.94 44.49 -7.55
CA ARG A 42 16.90 44.99 -8.93
C ARG A 42 17.59 44.03 -9.90
N ALA A 43 18.72 43.44 -9.50
CA ALA A 43 19.40 42.42 -10.29
C ALA A 43 18.54 41.15 -10.47
N LEU A 44 17.88 40.69 -9.40
CA LEU A 44 16.96 39.55 -9.43
C LEU A 44 15.73 39.82 -10.34
N VAL A 45 15.20 41.04 -10.33
CA VAL A 45 14.11 41.46 -11.21
C VAL A 45 14.56 41.52 -12.68
N ASN A 46 15.78 41.97 -12.96
CA ASN A 46 16.35 41.95 -14.33
C ASN A 46 16.51 40.52 -14.88
N LEU A 47 16.75 39.54 -14.00
CA LEU A 47 16.79 38.11 -14.32
C LEU A 47 15.38 37.48 -14.40
N GLY A 48 14.31 38.27 -14.25
CA GLY A 48 12.92 37.83 -14.37
C GLY A 48 12.32 37.23 -13.09
N LEU A 49 13.03 37.28 -11.96
CA LEU A 49 12.60 36.72 -10.68
C LEU A 49 12.06 37.83 -9.76
N MET A 50 10.76 37.80 -9.47
CA MET A 50 10.16 38.66 -8.45
C MET A 50 10.28 38.00 -7.08
N VAL A 51 11.16 38.54 -6.24
CA VAL A 51 11.41 38.03 -4.89
C VAL A 51 11.25 39.12 -3.83
N THR A 52 10.94 38.70 -2.60
CA THR A 52 10.85 39.60 -1.43
C THR A 52 12.07 39.45 -0.52
N ILE A 53 12.32 40.42 0.37
CA ILE A 53 13.55 40.51 1.20
C ILE A 53 13.80 39.24 2.04
N ASN A 54 12.74 38.58 2.51
CA ASN A 54 12.81 37.41 3.39
C ASN A 54 12.73 36.08 2.63
N GLN A 55 12.72 36.11 1.29
CA GLN A 55 12.65 34.92 0.48
C GLN A 55 14.04 34.27 0.37
N THR A 56 14.09 32.95 0.50
CA THR A 56 15.29 32.15 0.29
C THR A 56 15.48 31.87 -1.19
N ILE A 57 16.69 32.04 -1.70
CA ILE A 57 17.10 31.67 -3.05
C ILE A 57 18.19 30.59 -2.98
N ASP A 58 18.25 29.76 -4.02
CA ASP A 58 19.26 28.71 -4.20
C ASP A 58 20.60 29.27 -4.69
N TYR A 59 21.66 28.48 -4.51
CA TYR A 59 23.02 28.82 -4.93
C TYR A 59 23.10 29.20 -6.42
N ASP A 60 22.41 28.49 -7.30
CA ASP A 60 22.47 28.74 -8.75
C ASP A 60 21.91 30.14 -9.08
N THR A 61 20.77 30.52 -8.48
CA THR A 61 20.22 31.86 -8.64
C THR A 61 21.12 32.93 -7.99
N ALA A 62 21.67 32.65 -6.81
CA ALA A 62 22.59 33.57 -6.13
C ALA A 62 23.89 33.79 -6.93
N ALA A 63 24.41 32.76 -7.58
CA ALA A 63 25.60 32.81 -8.43
C ALA A 63 25.36 33.60 -9.73
N LEU A 64 24.18 33.47 -10.33
CA LEU A 64 23.80 34.28 -11.50
C LEU A 64 23.72 35.77 -11.15
N VAL A 65 23.14 36.11 -9.98
CA VAL A 65 23.10 37.49 -9.49
C VAL A 65 24.50 38.02 -9.16
N ALA A 66 25.35 37.18 -8.56
CA ALA A 66 26.74 37.53 -8.28
C ALA A 66 27.53 37.80 -9.57
N GLY A 67 27.33 36.99 -10.62
CA GLY A 67 27.95 37.17 -11.93
C GLY A 67 27.54 38.49 -12.61
N GLU A 68 26.26 38.86 -12.56
CA GLU A 68 25.77 40.14 -13.09
C GLU A 68 26.34 41.36 -12.33
N LEU A 69 26.64 41.18 -11.04
CA LEU A 69 27.23 42.20 -10.17
C LEU A 69 28.77 42.18 -10.17
N GLY A 70 29.39 41.28 -10.94
CA GLY A 70 30.85 41.16 -11.07
C GLY A 70 31.55 40.54 -9.86
N ILE A 71 30.85 39.73 -9.05
CA ILE A 71 31.37 39.04 -7.87
C ILE A 71 31.57 37.56 -8.20
N GLU A 72 32.79 37.05 -8.06
CA GLU A 72 33.07 35.62 -8.14
C GLU A 72 32.63 34.93 -6.84
N VAL A 73 31.82 33.89 -6.97
CA VAL A 73 31.32 33.10 -5.84
C VAL A 73 31.80 31.65 -5.94
N ALA A 74 32.14 31.07 -4.80
CA ALA A 74 32.39 29.65 -4.66
C ALA A 74 31.33 29.04 -3.75
N PRO A 75 30.97 27.76 -3.94
CA PRO A 75 30.18 27.05 -2.95
C PRO A 75 31.02 26.96 -1.66
N GLU A 76 30.38 27.12 -0.51
CA GLU A 76 31.00 26.77 0.76
C GLU A 76 31.25 25.25 0.76
N GLU A 77 32.51 24.84 0.61
CA GLU A 77 32.92 23.47 0.94
C GLU A 77 32.81 23.35 2.45
N GLU A 78 31.85 22.53 2.91
CA GLU A 78 31.73 22.18 4.32
C GLU A 78 33.08 21.71 4.83
N ALA A 79 33.58 22.41 5.86
CA ALA A 79 34.59 21.89 6.74
C ALA A 79 34.10 20.51 7.18
N ALA A 80 34.86 19.49 6.76
CA ALA A 80 34.61 18.09 7.08
C ALA A 80 34.26 17.96 8.56
N GLU A 81 32.97 17.71 8.84
CA GLU A 81 32.63 16.83 9.93
C GLU A 81 33.45 15.55 9.72
N GLU A 82 34.12 15.14 10.79
CA GLU A 82 35.15 14.10 10.81
C GLU A 82 34.80 12.90 9.92
N PRO A 83 35.78 12.37 9.18
CA PRO A 83 35.52 11.52 8.04
C PRO A 83 34.78 10.26 8.48
N GLU A 84 33.59 10.07 7.90
CA GLU A 84 33.07 8.73 7.64
C GLU A 84 34.23 7.93 7.04
N ALA A 85 34.73 6.99 7.84
CA ALA A 85 35.78 6.09 7.45
C ALA A 85 35.32 5.34 6.21
N THR A 86 35.90 5.74 5.07
CA THR A 86 36.11 4.94 3.88
C THR A 86 34.90 4.11 3.44
N ALA A 87 34.19 4.68 2.47
CA ALA A 87 33.50 3.94 1.43
C ALA A 87 34.45 2.92 0.76
N GLU A 88 34.62 1.76 1.40
CA GLU A 88 34.93 0.50 0.73
C GLU A 88 33.64 -0.31 0.70
N GLU A 89 33.19 -0.60 -0.53
CA GLU A 89 32.12 -1.54 -0.89
C GLU A 89 30.66 -1.11 -0.61
N THR A 90 30.21 -0.07 -1.31
CA THR A 90 28.80 0.05 -1.69
C THR A 90 28.39 -1.12 -2.59
N SER A 91 27.95 -2.21 -1.98
CA SER A 91 26.94 -3.10 -2.56
C SER A 91 25.55 -2.60 -2.14
N ALA A 92 24.62 -2.52 -3.09
CA ALA A 92 23.28 -1.94 -2.92
C ALA A 92 22.31 -2.79 -2.08
N ALA A 93 22.80 -3.48 -1.04
CA ALA A 93 22.01 -4.36 -0.17
C ALA A 93 22.46 -4.34 1.31
N ALA A 94 23.24 -3.36 1.74
CA ALA A 94 23.73 -3.31 3.12
C ALA A 94 22.66 -2.78 4.09
N ARG A 95 22.36 -3.56 5.14
CA ARG A 95 21.50 -3.18 6.27
C ARG A 95 22.01 -1.85 6.87
N PRO A 96 21.14 -0.93 7.34
CA PRO A 96 21.60 0.27 8.02
C PRO A 96 22.45 -0.15 9.23
N VAL A 97 23.67 0.37 9.32
CA VAL A 97 24.56 0.11 10.46
C VAL A 97 23.94 0.82 11.67
N LEU A 98 23.30 0.04 12.54
CA LEU A 98 22.52 0.56 13.68
C LEU A 98 23.40 0.91 14.89
N TRP A 99 24.69 0.56 14.87
CA TRP A 99 25.66 0.76 15.95
C TRP A 99 27.08 0.91 15.39
N THR A 100 27.93 1.66 16.09
CA THR A 100 29.37 1.79 15.81
C THR A 100 30.19 1.01 16.84
N ASP A 101 31.31 0.45 16.37
CA ASP A 101 32.33 -0.32 17.10
C ASP A 101 31.84 -1.55 17.90
N ASP A 102 31.82 -2.71 17.22
CA ASP A 102 31.85 -3.98 17.92
C ASP A 102 33.27 -4.23 18.44
N ASP A 103 33.50 -4.08 19.75
CA ASP A 103 34.67 -4.66 20.40
C ASP A 103 34.65 -6.18 20.15
N PRO A 104 35.59 -6.75 19.36
CA PRO A 104 35.55 -8.15 18.96
C PRO A 104 35.53 -9.10 20.16
N ALA A 105 36.01 -8.64 21.33
CA ALA A 105 36.04 -9.41 22.56
C ALA A 105 34.67 -9.55 23.24
N ARG A 106 33.71 -8.66 22.95
CA ARG A 106 32.36 -8.66 23.57
C ARG A 106 31.30 -9.37 22.74
N LEU A 107 31.61 -9.64 21.47
CA LEU A 107 30.75 -10.39 20.56
C LEU A 107 30.59 -11.85 21.03
N LYS A 108 29.36 -12.22 21.40
CA LYS A 108 29.00 -13.60 21.77
C LYS A 108 28.12 -14.23 20.67
N PRO A 109 28.18 -15.55 20.48
CA PRO A 109 27.28 -16.25 19.57
C PRO A 109 25.82 -16.00 19.94
N ARG A 110 24.97 -15.72 18.95
CA ARG A 110 23.52 -15.52 19.14
C ARG A 110 22.69 -16.53 18.34
N ALA A 111 21.43 -16.67 18.73
CA ALA A 111 20.47 -17.51 18.01
C ALA A 111 20.19 -16.91 16.61
N PRO A 112 20.11 -17.74 15.54
CA PRO A 112 19.66 -17.27 14.25
C PRO A 112 18.19 -16.85 14.30
N VAL A 113 17.88 -15.75 13.62
CA VAL A 113 16.51 -15.32 13.34
C VAL A 113 16.13 -15.79 11.95
N VAL A 114 15.06 -16.58 11.85
CA VAL A 114 14.66 -17.28 10.63
C VAL A 114 13.26 -16.84 10.24
N THR A 115 13.07 -16.39 9.00
CA THR A 115 11.72 -16.11 8.47
C THR A 115 11.25 -17.26 7.60
N ILE A 116 9.96 -17.57 7.63
CA ILE A 116 9.34 -18.47 6.65
C ILE A 116 8.65 -17.64 5.56
N LEU A 117 8.87 -18.01 4.29
CA LEU A 117 8.31 -17.33 3.13
C LEU A 117 7.78 -18.38 2.13
N GLY A 118 6.91 -17.96 1.22
CA GLY A 118 6.33 -18.84 0.20
C GLY A 118 4.87 -18.54 -0.11
N HIS A 119 4.33 -19.22 -1.11
CA HIS A 119 2.96 -19.04 -1.58
C HIS A 119 1.91 -19.48 -0.53
N VAL A 120 0.69 -18.95 -0.66
CA VAL A 120 -0.48 -19.43 0.10
C VAL A 120 -0.66 -20.95 -0.12
N ASP A 121 -1.12 -21.66 0.90
CA ASP A 121 -1.35 -23.13 0.88
C ASP A 121 -0.14 -24.04 0.62
N HIS A 122 1.08 -23.49 0.56
CA HIS A 122 2.30 -24.28 0.59
C HIS A 122 2.63 -24.86 1.99
N GLY A 123 1.79 -24.58 2.99
CA GLY A 123 1.91 -25.17 4.33
C GLY A 123 2.97 -24.54 5.24
N LYS A 124 3.26 -23.24 5.09
CA LYS A 124 4.15 -22.48 5.97
C LYS A 124 3.75 -22.60 7.44
N THR A 125 2.52 -22.19 7.76
CA THR A 125 1.99 -22.24 9.13
C THR A 125 1.92 -23.67 9.64
N SER A 126 1.55 -24.64 8.79
CA SER A 126 1.53 -26.06 9.16
C SER A 126 2.93 -26.59 9.51
N LEU A 127 3.97 -26.16 8.79
CA LEU A 127 5.35 -26.52 9.05
C LEU A 127 5.82 -25.92 10.38
N LEU A 128 5.50 -24.65 10.63
CA LEU A 128 5.78 -23.99 11.90
C LEU A 128 5.04 -24.63 13.08
N ASP A 129 3.77 -25.01 12.90
CA ASP A 129 2.99 -25.75 13.90
C ASP A 129 3.60 -27.11 14.22
N ALA A 130 4.04 -27.84 13.18
CA ALA A 130 4.69 -29.13 13.34
C ALA A 130 6.01 -29.01 14.13
N ILE A 131 6.81 -27.98 13.84
CA ILE A 131 8.06 -27.67 14.55
C ILE A 131 7.78 -27.23 16.00
N ARG A 132 6.77 -26.37 16.21
CA ARG A 132 6.42 -25.86 17.55
C ARG A 132 5.70 -26.89 18.43
N GLN A 133 5.28 -28.02 17.84
CA GLN A 133 4.38 -29.00 18.47
C GLN A 133 3.07 -28.34 18.95
N THR A 134 2.55 -27.37 18.19
CA THR A 134 1.27 -26.69 18.49
C THR A 134 0.30 -26.76 17.32
N ASN A 135 -0.95 -26.35 17.54
CA ASN A 135 -2.00 -26.27 16.51
C ASN A 135 -2.56 -24.84 16.41
N ILE A 136 -1.79 -23.89 15.87
CA ILE A 136 -2.23 -22.52 15.59
C ILE A 136 -3.17 -22.48 14.38
N THR A 137 -2.82 -23.20 13.31
CA THR A 137 -3.59 -23.31 12.05
C THR A 137 -5.08 -23.61 12.26
N SER A 138 -5.40 -24.45 13.25
CA SER A 138 -6.78 -24.81 13.59
C SER A 138 -7.56 -23.72 14.36
N ARG A 139 -6.86 -22.73 14.91
CA ARG A 139 -7.43 -21.65 15.75
C ARG A 139 -7.57 -20.33 15.00
N GLU A 140 -6.80 -20.10 13.95
CA GLU A 140 -6.90 -18.90 13.11
C GLU A 140 -8.13 -18.95 12.19
N ALA A 141 -8.83 -17.81 12.09
CA ALA A 141 -10.00 -17.71 11.22
C ALA A 141 -9.59 -17.83 9.74
N GLY A 142 -10.31 -18.67 8.99
CA GLY A 142 -10.00 -18.94 7.59
C GLY A 142 -8.83 -19.91 7.35
N GLY A 143 -8.20 -20.45 8.41
CA GLY A 143 -7.09 -21.40 8.28
C GLY A 143 -5.80 -20.80 7.71
N ILE A 144 -5.67 -19.47 7.73
CA ILE A 144 -4.52 -18.72 7.21
C ILE A 144 -3.91 -17.81 8.27
N THR A 145 -2.60 -17.62 8.19
CA THR A 145 -1.86 -16.68 9.03
C THR A 145 -1.98 -15.26 8.50
N GLN A 146 -2.53 -14.37 9.34
CA GLN A 146 -2.82 -12.96 9.01
C GLN A 146 -2.03 -11.97 9.88
N HIS A 147 -1.30 -12.47 10.89
CA HIS A 147 -0.48 -11.69 11.82
C HIS A 147 0.97 -12.16 11.76
N ILE A 148 1.93 -11.28 12.03
CA ILE A 148 3.33 -11.69 12.17
C ILE A 148 3.56 -12.19 13.59
N GLY A 149 3.91 -13.47 13.71
CA GLY A 149 4.29 -14.08 14.98
C GLY A 149 5.82 -14.20 15.09
N ALA A 150 6.37 -13.94 16.28
CA ALA A 150 7.77 -14.27 16.57
C ALA A 150 7.85 -15.22 17.78
N TYR A 151 8.60 -16.30 17.65
CA TYR A 151 8.72 -17.31 18.72
C TYR A 151 10.08 -17.99 18.72
N GLN A 152 10.45 -18.64 19.82
CA GLN A 152 11.76 -19.26 19.99
C GLN A 152 11.64 -20.75 20.30
N ILE A 153 12.31 -21.58 19.50
CA ILE A 153 12.43 -23.02 19.71
C ILE A 153 13.85 -23.38 20.14
N GLU A 154 13.97 -24.52 20.82
CA GLU A 154 15.26 -25.09 21.20
C GLU A 154 15.40 -26.45 20.53
N HIS A 155 16.49 -26.63 19.78
CA HIS A 155 16.82 -27.85 19.04
C HIS A 155 18.27 -28.21 19.33
N HIS A 156 18.53 -29.43 19.81
CA HIS A 156 19.86 -29.90 20.23
C HIS A 156 20.66 -28.92 21.12
N GLY A 157 19.97 -28.20 22.03
CA GLY A 157 20.58 -27.21 22.93
C GLY A 157 20.94 -25.87 22.26
N ARG A 158 20.55 -25.67 20.99
CA ARG A 158 20.65 -24.40 20.26
C ARG A 158 19.27 -23.75 20.17
N ARG A 159 19.22 -22.42 20.32
CA ARG A 159 17.99 -21.63 20.19
C ARG A 159 17.85 -21.15 18.75
N ILE A 160 16.66 -21.22 18.18
CA ILE A 160 16.31 -20.68 16.85
C ILE A 160 15.05 -19.82 17.03
N THR A 161 15.13 -18.57 16.58
CA THR A 161 13.99 -17.64 16.62
C THR A 161 13.32 -17.61 15.26
N TRP A 162 12.02 -17.86 15.23
CA TRP A 162 11.23 -17.86 14.01
C TRP A 162 10.39 -16.60 13.90
N ILE A 163 10.28 -16.06 12.70
CA ILE A 163 9.32 -15.04 12.30
C ILE A 163 8.36 -15.68 11.29
N ASP A 164 7.10 -15.83 11.70
CA ASP A 164 6.03 -16.28 10.83
C ASP A 164 5.46 -15.09 10.06
N THR A 165 5.49 -15.14 8.72
CA THR A 165 4.97 -14.06 7.88
C THR A 165 3.76 -14.52 7.06
N PRO A 166 2.71 -13.69 6.94
CA PRO A 166 1.58 -14.00 6.08
C PRO A 166 1.96 -14.21 4.60
N GLY A 167 1.37 -15.24 3.98
CA GLY A 167 1.66 -15.63 2.60
C GLY A 167 0.93 -14.84 1.51
N HIS A 168 -0.12 -14.10 1.84
CA HIS A 168 -0.98 -13.46 0.85
C HIS A 168 -0.36 -12.17 0.28
N GLU A 169 -0.53 -11.93 -1.02
CA GLU A 169 -0.12 -10.70 -1.73
C GLU A 169 -0.39 -9.38 -0.97
N ALA A 170 -1.53 -9.23 -0.28
CA ALA A 170 -1.85 -8.04 0.51
C ALA A 170 -0.78 -7.69 1.58
N PHE A 171 0.02 -8.68 1.98
CA PHE A 171 1.04 -8.58 3.02
C PHE A 171 2.47 -8.47 2.47
N THR A 172 2.67 -7.96 1.25
CA THR A 172 4.01 -7.73 0.68
C THR A 172 4.91 -6.91 1.61
N ALA A 173 4.40 -5.82 2.19
CA ALA A 173 5.17 -4.99 3.12
C ALA A 173 5.64 -5.79 4.36
N MET A 174 4.82 -6.72 4.85
CA MET A 174 5.18 -7.61 5.95
C MET A 174 6.31 -8.58 5.57
N ARG A 175 6.27 -9.15 4.37
CA ARG A 175 7.33 -10.05 3.87
C ARG A 175 8.66 -9.32 3.71
N ALA A 176 8.64 -8.13 3.12
CA ALA A 176 9.84 -7.29 3.00
C ALA A 176 10.43 -6.95 4.38
N ARG A 177 9.58 -6.63 5.36
CA ARG A 177 10.00 -6.42 6.76
C ARG A 177 10.62 -7.68 7.34
N GLY A 178 9.94 -8.83 7.25
CA GLY A 178 10.44 -10.12 7.73
C GLY A 178 11.83 -10.41 7.18
N ALA A 179 12.00 -10.37 5.86
CA ALA A 179 13.28 -10.59 5.20
C ALA A 179 14.39 -9.65 5.69
N SER A 180 14.09 -8.36 5.93
CA SER A 180 15.09 -7.39 6.39
C SER A 180 15.56 -7.59 7.83
N VAL A 181 14.77 -8.28 8.66
CA VAL A 181 15.04 -8.47 10.09
C VAL A 181 15.70 -9.82 10.38
N THR A 182 15.63 -10.76 9.45
CA THR A 182 16.10 -12.14 9.64
C THR A 182 17.50 -12.39 9.14
N ASP A 183 18.18 -13.34 9.76
CA ASP A 183 19.52 -13.79 9.38
C ASP A 183 19.47 -14.88 8.30
N ILE A 184 18.38 -15.65 8.24
CA ILE A 184 18.16 -16.74 7.27
C ILE A 184 16.70 -16.70 6.82
N ALA A 185 16.44 -16.97 5.54
CA ALA A 185 15.09 -17.12 5.00
C ALA A 185 14.82 -18.56 4.57
N VAL A 186 13.72 -19.15 5.05
CA VAL A 186 13.24 -20.46 4.63
C VAL A 186 12.14 -20.28 3.60
N LEU A 187 12.41 -20.68 2.36
CA LEU A 187 11.44 -20.65 1.26
C LEU A 187 10.69 -21.98 1.20
N VAL A 188 9.40 -21.96 1.51
CA VAL A 188 8.53 -23.13 1.45
C VAL A 188 7.89 -23.24 0.07
N VAL A 189 8.22 -24.32 -0.64
CA VAL A 189 7.64 -24.65 -1.93
C VAL A 189 6.95 -25.99 -1.82
N ALA A 190 5.69 -26.09 -2.24
CA ALA A 190 4.99 -27.36 -2.21
C ALA A 190 5.40 -28.21 -3.42
N ALA A 191 5.65 -29.50 -3.20
CA ALA A 191 6.11 -30.42 -4.24
C ALA A 191 5.02 -30.74 -5.28
N ASP A 192 3.75 -30.58 -4.93
CA ASP A 192 2.59 -30.73 -5.81
C ASP A 192 2.37 -29.49 -6.69
N ASP A 193 2.47 -28.29 -6.12
CA ASP A 193 2.18 -27.03 -6.83
C ASP A 193 3.39 -26.49 -7.60
N GLY A 194 4.58 -26.50 -6.99
CA GLY A 194 5.81 -25.91 -7.53
C GLY A 194 5.92 -24.40 -7.33
N VAL A 195 6.74 -23.74 -8.15
CA VAL A 195 7.03 -22.30 -8.00
C VAL A 195 5.85 -21.46 -8.51
N GLN A 196 5.31 -20.63 -7.63
CA GLN A 196 4.17 -19.74 -7.88
C GLN A 196 4.57 -18.26 -7.86
N PRO A 197 3.76 -17.31 -8.36
CA PRO A 197 4.11 -15.88 -8.41
C PRO A 197 4.55 -15.27 -7.06
N GLN A 198 3.89 -15.64 -5.96
CA GLN A 198 4.28 -15.19 -4.61
C GLN A 198 5.61 -15.81 -4.13
N THR A 199 5.98 -16.98 -4.67
CA THR A 199 7.30 -17.60 -4.42
C THR A 199 8.38 -16.79 -5.12
N VAL A 200 8.14 -16.35 -6.37
CA VAL A 200 9.05 -15.47 -7.12
C VAL A 200 9.23 -14.13 -6.39
N GLU A 201 8.13 -13.56 -5.89
CA GLU A 201 8.18 -12.33 -5.10
C GLU A 201 9.00 -12.52 -3.81
N ALA A 202 8.79 -13.64 -3.09
CA ALA A 202 9.57 -13.98 -1.90
C ALA A 202 11.07 -14.11 -2.20
N ILE A 203 11.44 -14.77 -3.29
CA ILE A 203 12.84 -14.88 -3.76
C ILE A 203 13.42 -13.49 -4.00
N SER A 204 12.66 -12.59 -4.63
CA SER A 204 13.09 -11.20 -4.88
C SER A 204 13.38 -10.44 -3.58
N HIS A 205 12.48 -10.53 -2.58
CA HIS A 205 12.69 -9.88 -1.27
C HIS A 205 13.90 -10.42 -0.53
N VAL A 206 14.11 -11.74 -0.53
CA VAL A 206 15.27 -12.37 0.13
C VAL A 206 16.57 -11.95 -0.54
N ARG A 207 16.60 -11.91 -1.87
CA ARG A 207 17.77 -11.49 -2.64
C ARG A 207 18.07 -10.00 -2.43
N ALA A 208 17.05 -9.15 -2.43
CA ALA A 208 17.20 -7.72 -2.15
C ALA A 208 17.72 -7.46 -0.72
N ALA A 209 17.33 -8.29 0.25
CA ALA A 209 17.80 -8.21 1.63
C ALA A 209 19.18 -8.83 1.87
N GLY A 210 19.78 -9.50 0.88
CA GLY A 210 21.09 -10.16 0.99
C GLY A 210 21.11 -11.33 2.00
N VAL A 211 19.96 -11.97 2.24
CA VAL A 211 19.81 -13.01 3.27
C VAL A 211 20.01 -14.40 2.65
N PRO A 212 20.79 -15.31 3.28
CA PRO A 212 20.92 -16.68 2.81
C PRO A 212 19.57 -17.41 2.84
N MET A 213 19.34 -18.21 1.81
CA MET A 213 18.09 -18.92 1.57
C MET A 213 18.27 -20.42 1.82
N VAL A 214 17.28 -21.03 2.47
CA VAL A 214 17.13 -22.49 2.58
C VAL A 214 15.77 -22.85 1.98
N VAL A 215 15.72 -23.82 1.09
CA VAL A 215 14.46 -24.26 0.45
C VAL A 215 13.91 -25.46 1.21
N ALA A 216 12.69 -25.32 1.74
CA ALA A 216 11.92 -26.41 2.33
C ALA A 216 10.88 -26.90 1.31
N LEU A 217 11.14 -28.06 0.70
CA LEU A 217 10.23 -28.67 -0.25
C LEU A 217 9.15 -29.47 0.50
N ASN A 218 7.97 -28.87 0.67
CA ASN A 218 6.90 -29.41 1.50
C ASN A 218 5.95 -30.35 0.74
N LYS A 219 5.11 -31.08 1.47
CA LYS A 219 4.08 -32.02 0.96
C LYS A 219 4.64 -33.23 0.19
N ILE A 220 5.84 -33.71 0.55
CA ILE A 220 6.41 -34.93 -0.04
C ILE A 220 5.60 -36.22 0.24
N ASP A 221 4.63 -36.16 1.16
CA ASP A 221 3.74 -37.26 1.48
C ASP A 221 2.66 -37.50 0.42
N LYS A 222 2.46 -36.56 -0.51
CA LYS A 222 1.47 -36.72 -1.57
C LYS A 222 2.00 -37.54 -2.74
N SER A 223 1.11 -38.29 -3.40
CA SER A 223 1.46 -39.15 -4.53
C SER A 223 1.80 -38.38 -5.82
N ASP A 224 1.34 -37.14 -5.94
CA ASP A 224 1.60 -36.20 -7.04
C ASP A 224 2.78 -35.25 -6.75
N ALA A 225 3.53 -35.48 -5.67
CA ALA A 225 4.74 -34.71 -5.37
C ALA A 225 5.82 -34.95 -6.43
N ASP A 226 6.32 -33.88 -7.05
CA ASP A 226 7.38 -33.93 -8.05
C ASP A 226 8.55 -32.99 -7.68
N PRO A 227 9.52 -33.47 -6.88
CA PRO A 227 10.68 -32.70 -6.47
C PRO A 227 11.55 -32.20 -7.63
N GLU A 228 11.70 -33.00 -8.69
CA GLU A 228 12.59 -32.68 -9.80
C GLU A 228 12.03 -31.52 -10.65
N ARG A 229 10.71 -31.50 -10.85
CA ARG A 229 10.03 -30.36 -11.48
C ARG A 229 10.27 -29.06 -10.70
N VAL A 230 10.18 -29.09 -9.37
CA VAL A 230 10.39 -27.89 -8.54
C VAL A 230 11.84 -27.41 -8.61
N LYS A 231 12.82 -28.32 -8.60
CA LYS A 231 14.24 -27.96 -8.75
C LYS A 231 14.50 -27.24 -10.08
N GLY A 232 13.92 -27.73 -11.18
CA GLY A 232 14.00 -27.07 -12.49
C GLY A 232 13.41 -25.65 -12.48
N GLN A 233 12.22 -25.49 -11.90
CA GLN A 233 11.56 -24.19 -11.78
C GLN A 233 12.31 -23.19 -10.89
N LEU A 234 12.95 -23.66 -9.81
CA LEU A 234 13.80 -22.82 -8.95
C LEU A 234 15.05 -22.35 -9.70
N ALA A 235 15.67 -23.23 -10.49
CA ALA A 235 16.81 -22.86 -11.33
C ALA A 235 16.47 -21.78 -12.35
N GLU A 236 15.27 -21.80 -12.95
CA GLU A 236 14.77 -20.73 -13.83
C GLU A 236 14.66 -19.37 -13.11
N GLN A 237 14.42 -19.37 -11.80
CA GLN A 237 14.39 -18.16 -10.97
C GLN A 237 15.78 -17.77 -10.42
N ASN A 238 16.85 -18.39 -10.95
CA ASN A 238 18.24 -18.24 -10.48
C ASN A 238 18.40 -18.65 -9.01
N VAL A 239 17.69 -19.70 -8.59
CA VAL A 239 17.87 -20.36 -7.30
C VAL A 239 18.41 -21.75 -7.58
N THR A 240 19.74 -21.87 -7.60
CA THR A 240 20.42 -23.14 -7.89
C THR A 240 20.60 -23.92 -6.60
N VAL A 241 20.04 -25.12 -6.56
CA VAL A 241 20.11 -26.00 -5.39
C VAL A 241 21.44 -26.76 -5.33
N GLU A 242 21.86 -27.19 -4.13
CA GLU A 242 23.12 -27.92 -3.91
C GLU A 242 23.26 -29.18 -4.78
N ASP A 243 22.18 -29.93 -5.00
CA ASP A 243 22.17 -31.13 -5.87
C ASP A 243 22.64 -30.85 -7.31
N TYR A 244 22.46 -29.60 -7.78
CA TYR A 244 22.86 -29.14 -9.11
C TYR A 244 24.15 -28.32 -9.08
N GLY A 245 24.91 -28.37 -7.97
CA GLY A 245 26.14 -27.61 -7.77
C GLY A 245 25.93 -26.14 -7.40
N GLY A 246 24.75 -25.79 -6.89
CA GLY A 246 24.44 -24.46 -6.37
C GLY A 246 24.81 -24.27 -4.90
N ASP A 247 24.40 -23.12 -4.35
CA ASP A 247 24.68 -22.66 -2.98
C ASP A 247 23.46 -22.70 -2.05
N VAL A 248 22.29 -23.09 -2.57
CA VAL A 248 21.03 -23.10 -1.82
C VAL A 248 20.69 -24.51 -1.35
N PRO A 249 20.71 -24.79 -0.03
CA PRO A 249 20.30 -26.08 0.50
C PRO A 249 18.81 -26.33 0.23
N LEU A 250 18.49 -27.54 -0.23
CA LEU A 250 17.11 -27.99 -0.42
C LEU A 250 16.84 -29.19 0.48
N VAL A 251 15.83 -29.05 1.35
CA VAL A 251 15.43 -30.10 2.29
C VAL A 251 14.00 -30.55 1.99
N PRO A 252 13.76 -31.83 1.63
CA PRO A 252 12.43 -32.39 1.47
C PRO A 252 11.77 -32.61 2.84
N VAL A 253 10.57 -32.05 3.03
CA VAL A 253 9.83 -32.08 4.29
C VAL A 253 8.35 -32.43 4.10
N SER A 254 7.75 -33.01 5.13
CA SER A 254 6.29 -33.09 5.22
C SER A 254 5.83 -32.58 6.59
N ALA A 255 5.13 -31.46 6.59
CA ALA A 255 4.50 -30.92 7.79
C ALA A 255 3.47 -31.88 8.40
N ARG A 256 2.84 -32.74 7.59
CA ARG A 256 1.78 -33.66 8.04
C ARG A 256 2.34 -34.91 8.70
N THR A 257 3.32 -35.57 8.07
CA THR A 257 3.95 -36.79 8.62
C THR A 257 5.10 -36.46 9.58
N LYS A 258 5.49 -35.18 9.67
CA LYS A 258 6.64 -34.68 10.43
C LYS A 258 7.99 -35.24 9.96
N GLN A 259 8.07 -35.64 8.70
CA GLN A 259 9.28 -36.14 8.08
C GLN A 259 10.19 -34.97 7.64
N GLY A 260 11.50 -35.09 7.86
CA GLY A 260 12.51 -34.12 7.40
C GLY A 260 12.58 -32.82 8.21
N LEU A 261 11.80 -32.69 9.30
CA LEU A 261 11.81 -31.47 10.13
C LEU A 261 13.11 -31.31 10.91
N ASP A 262 13.64 -32.41 11.47
CA ASP A 262 14.92 -32.39 12.18
C ASP A 262 16.07 -32.03 11.22
N ASP A 263 16.07 -32.63 10.02
CA ASP A 263 17.05 -32.33 8.97
C ASP A 263 17.01 -30.84 8.56
N LEU A 264 15.81 -30.26 8.44
CA LEU A 264 15.64 -28.84 8.14
C LEU A 264 16.24 -27.95 9.25
N LEU A 265 16.00 -28.29 10.51
CA LEU A 265 16.55 -27.53 11.66
C LEU A 265 18.08 -27.64 11.73
N ASP A 266 18.63 -28.82 11.42
CA ASP A 266 20.07 -29.04 11.40
C ASP A 266 20.74 -28.25 10.26
N VAL A 267 20.15 -28.24 9.06
CA VAL A 267 20.63 -27.43 7.93
C VAL A 267 20.57 -25.94 8.25
N ILE A 268 19.50 -25.45 8.87
CA ILE A 268 19.40 -24.05 9.32
C ILE A 268 20.52 -23.74 10.33
N GLY A 269 20.79 -24.65 11.26
CA GLY A 269 21.88 -24.53 12.22
C GLY A 269 23.26 -24.45 11.54
N LEU A 270 23.48 -25.26 10.50
CA LEU A 270 24.72 -25.25 9.73
C LEU A 270 24.92 -23.94 8.96
N VAL A 271 23.86 -23.44 8.30
CA VAL A 271 23.90 -22.14 7.60
C VAL A 271 24.15 -20.99 8.58
N ALA A 272 23.59 -21.06 9.79
CA ALA A 272 23.84 -20.09 10.85
C ALA A 272 25.31 -20.12 11.32
N ASP A 273 25.90 -21.30 11.48
CA ASP A 273 27.31 -21.46 11.87
C ASP A 273 28.26 -20.88 10.79
N LEU A 274 27.93 -21.06 9.50
CA LEU A 274 28.69 -20.47 8.39
C LEU A 274 28.65 -18.94 8.37
N LYS A 275 27.56 -18.33 8.87
CA LYS A 275 27.40 -16.87 8.97
C LYS A 275 28.07 -16.26 10.20
N ASP A 276 28.56 -17.07 11.15
CA ASP A 276 29.16 -16.64 12.41
C ASP A 276 28.35 -15.54 13.11
N LEU A 277 27.07 -15.83 13.39
CA LEU A 277 26.15 -14.85 13.95
C LEU A 277 26.54 -14.47 15.38
N ARG A 278 26.96 -13.21 15.56
CA ARG A 278 27.34 -12.65 16.86
C ARG A 278 26.52 -11.42 17.22
N ALA A 279 26.40 -11.15 18.52
CA ALA A 279 25.96 -9.87 19.05
C ALA A 279 26.60 -9.62 20.42
N ASP A 280 26.64 -8.35 20.80
CA ASP A 280 27.08 -7.90 22.11
C ASP A 280 25.86 -7.77 23.04
N PRO A 281 25.73 -8.58 24.09
CA PRO A 281 24.61 -8.50 25.02
C PRO A 281 24.76 -7.38 26.07
N GLU A 282 25.93 -6.76 26.21
CA GLU A 282 26.24 -5.82 27.31
C GLU A 282 25.93 -4.35 26.96
N ARG A 283 25.66 -4.05 25.69
CA ARG A 283 25.28 -2.71 25.23
C ARG A 283 23.79 -2.40 25.41
N PRO A 284 23.38 -1.13 25.27
CA PRO A 284 21.96 -0.75 25.21
C PRO A 284 21.23 -1.52 24.12
N ALA A 285 20.03 -1.98 24.43
CA ALA A 285 19.25 -2.79 23.50
C ALA A 285 18.88 -2.00 22.23
N ILE A 286 19.14 -2.60 21.09
CA ILE A 286 18.61 -2.18 19.80
C ILE A 286 17.82 -3.34 19.22
N GLY A 287 16.61 -3.04 18.79
CA GLY A 287 15.72 -4.01 18.20
C GLY A 287 14.82 -3.38 17.16
N ARG A 288 13.87 -4.19 16.68
CA ARG A 288 12.89 -3.74 15.69
C ARG A 288 11.50 -4.20 16.09
N VAL A 289 10.51 -3.34 15.90
CA VAL A 289 9.10 -3.68 16.09
C VAL A 289 8.71 -4.67 14.99
N VAL A 290 8.30 -5.86 15.40
CA VAL A 290 7.77 -6.91 14.52
C VAL A 290 6.30 -6.61 14.23
N GLU A 291 5.53 -6.38 15.30
CA GLU A 291 4.11 -6.05 15.24
C GLU A 291 3.70 -5.23 16.45
N ALA A 292 2.64 -4.43 16.34
CA ALA A 292 2.13 -3.62 17.44
C ALA A 292 0.59 -3.57 17.39
N HIS A 293 -0.02 -3.55 18.58
CA HIS A 293 -1.47 -3.56 18.73
C HIS A 293 -1.91 -2.87 20.03
N LEU A 294 -3.20 -2.57 20.13
CA LEU A 294 -3.80 -1.97 21.31
C LEU A 294 -4.63 -3.01 22.07
N GLU A 295 -4.28 -3.27 23.33
CA GLU A 295 -4.99 -4.24 24.16
C GLU A 295 -5.74 -3.57 25.32
N ARG A 296 -7.02 -3.94 25.52
CA ARG A 296 -7.84 -3.37 26.59
C ARG A 296 -7.27 -3.68 27.97
N GLY A 297 -7.04 -2.64 28.77
CA GLY A 297 -6.52 -2.74 30.13
C GLY A 297 -4.99 -2.87 30.22
N ARG A 298 -4.33 -3.34 29.15
CA ARG A 298 -2.85 -3.41 29.04
C ARG A 298 -2.25 -2.20 28.31
N GLY A 299 -3.04 -1.51 27.48
CA GLY A 299 -2.61 -0.35 26.70
C GLY A 299 -1.91 -0.74 25.40
N PRO A 300 -1.08 0.13 24.81
CA PRO A 300 -0.26 -0.18 23.65
C PRO A 300 0.74 -1.30 23.96
N VAL A 301 0.75 -2.32 23.11
CA VAL A 301 1.67 -3.46 23.17
C VAL A 301 2.44 -3.53 21.87
N ALA A 302 3.75 -3.71 21.96
CA ALA A 302 4.60 -3.90 20.78
C ALA A 302 5.44 -5.16 20.94
N THR A 303 5.43 -6.02 19.93
CA THR A 303 6.31 -7.18 19.84
C THR A 303 7.62 -6.72 19.22
N VAL A 304 8.70 -6.81 19.98
CA VAL A 304 10.03 -6.34 19.59
C VAL A 304 10.98 -7.51 19.48
N LEU A 305 11.71 -7.58 18.37
CA LEU A 305 12.85 -8.47 18.23
C LEU A 305 14.13 -7.73 18.61
N VAL A 306 14.78 -8.15 19.70
CA VAL A 306 16.08 -7.59 20.11
C VAL A 306 17.15 -8.09 19.15
N GLN A 307 17.88 -7.19 18.50
CA GLN A 307 18.96 -7.55 17.56
C GLN A 307 20.32 -7.56 18.25
N THR A 308 20.59 -6.57 19.10
CA THR A 308 21.81 -6.46 19.90
C THR A 308 21.51 -5.78 21.25
N GLY A 309 22.38 -5.97 22.22
CA GLY A 309 22.17 -5.54 23.60
C GLY A 309 21.13 -6.37 24.37
N THR A 310 20.93 -6.04 25.64
CA THR A 310 19.91 -6.68 26.47
C THR A 310 18.85 -5.67 26.88
N LEU A 311 17.59 -5.94 26.58
CA LEU A 311 16.47 -5.11 27.02
C LEU A 311 16.02 -5.55 28.41
N ALA A 312 15.91 -4.62 29.36
CA ALA A 312 15.49 -4.89 30.72
C ALA A 312 14.19 -4.17 31.10
N ARG A 313 13.49 -4.72 32.10
CA ARG A 313 12.29 -4.09 32.65
C ARG A 313 12.67 -2.80 33.37
N GLY A 314 12.03 -1.69 33.01
CA GLY A 314 12.31 -0.36 33.53
C GLY A 314 13.15 0.52 32.61
N ASP A 315 13.71 -0.04 31.52
CA ASP A 315 14.44 0.72 30.52
C ASP A 315 13.53 1.73 29.82
N ILE A 316 14.11 2.86 29.44
CA ILE A 316 13.46 3.86 28.60
C ILE A 316 13.76 3.46 27.16
N VAL A 317 12.70 3.27 26.36
CA VAL A 317 12.81 2.88 24.97
C VAL A 317 12.21 3.95 24.07
N VAL A 318 12.88 4.20 22.96
CA VAL A 318 12.37 4.99 21.83
C VAL A 318 11.97 4.02 20.74
N ALA A 319 10.73 4.11 20.27
CA ALA A 319 10.18 3.34 19.16
C ALA A 319 9.56 4.31 18.15
N GLY A 320 10.30 4.59 17.08
CA GLY A 320 9.91 5.57 16.06
C GLY A 320 9.70 6.97 16.65
N THR A 321 8.49 7.48 16.53
CA THR A 321 8.09 8.82 17.01
C THR A 321 7.56 8.82 18.45
N SER A 322 7.61 7.68 19.14
CA SER A 322 7.14 7.53 20.51
C SER A 322 8.27 7.08 21.43
N PHE A 323 8.24 7.49 22.70
CA PHE A 323 9.14 6.97 23.72
C PHE A 323 8.38 6.69 25.01
N GLY A 324 8.80 5.66 25.74
CA GLY A 324 8.14 5.24 26.97
C GLY A 324 9.04 4.37 27.84
N ARG A 325 8.59 4.10 29.06
CA ARG A 325 9.30 3.22 30.00
C ARG A 325 8.69 1.82 29.94
N VAL A 326 9.52 0.80 29.79
CA VAL A 326 9.10 -0.60 29.76
C VAL A 326 8.57 -1.01 31.14
N ARG A 327 7.24 -1.11 31.28
CA ARG A 327 6.56 -1.50 32.52
C ARG A 327 6.62 -3.01 32.74
N ALA A 328 6.40 -3.76 31.68
CA ALA A 328 6.38 -5.22 31.69
C ALA A 328 6.90 -5.74 30.35
N MET A 329 7.46 -6.95 30.39
CA MET A 329 7.89 -7.69 29.22
C MET A 329 7.34 -9.11 29.30
N VAL A 330 6.82 -9.62 28.20
CA VAL A 330 6.23 -10.96 28.11
C VAL A 330 6.88 -11.71 26.94
N ASP A 331 7.24 -12.97 27.15
CA ASP A 331 7.79 -13.82 26.09
C ASP A 331 6.69 -14.44 25.20
N ASP A 332 7.12 -15.13 24.14
CA ASP A 332 6.26 -15.84 23.18
C ASP A 332 5.37 -16.92 23.81
N ARG A 333 5.66 -17.34 25.05
CA ARG A 333 4.89 -18.33 25.82
C ARG A 333 3.96 -17.69 26.85
N GLY A 334 3.83 -16.36 26.84
CA GLY A 334 2.99 -15.60 27.77
C GLY A 334 3.59 -15.47 29.18
N LYS A 335 4.87 -15.79 29.38
CA LYS A 335 5.55 -15.64 30.68
C LYS A 335 6.21 -14.28 30.79
N THR A 336 6.06 -13.64 31.93
CA THR A 336 6.73 -12.37 32.21
C THR A 336 8.23 -12.57 32.35
N VAL A 337 9.02 -11.80 31.60
CA VAL A 337 10.48 -11.81 31.64
C VAL A 337 11.01 -10.47 32.13
N ASN A 338 12.15 -10.47 32.82
CA ASN A 338 12.80 -9.23 33.30
C ASN A 338 13.95 -8.76 32.40
N ARG A 339 14.48 -9.66 31.56
CA ARG A 339 15.58 -9.42 30.62
C ARG A 339 15.31 -10.16 29.32
N ALA A 340 15.56 -9.50 28.19
CA ALA A 340 15.50 -10.08 26.85
C ALA A 340 16.88 -9.95 26.18
N GLU A 341 17.51 -11.09 25.92
CA GLU A 341 18.80 -11.22 25.23
C GLU A 341 18.67 -10.99 23.71
N PRO A 342 19.79 -10.76 23.00
CA PRO A 342 19.79 -10.72 21.54
C PRO A 342 19.10 -11.94 20.90
N SER A 343 18.40 -11.69 19.80
CA SER A 343 17.56 -12.63 19.06
C SER A 343 16.31 -13.14 19.80
N ARG A 344 16.01 -12.68 21.03
CA ARG A 344 14.78 -13.07 21.74
C ARG A 344 13.63 -12.12 21.38
N PRO A 345 12.47 -12.64 20.89
CA PRO A 345 11.28 -11.82 20.72
C PRO A 345 10.61 -11.57 22.07
N VAL A 346 10.14 -10.33 22.30
CA VAL A 346 9.50 -9.94 23.55
C VAL A 346 8.40 -8.91 23.30
N GLU A 347 7.24 -9.09 23.94
CA GLU A 347 6.20 -8.07 23.99
C GLU A 347 6.54 -7.05 25.07
N ILE A 348 6.66 -5.78 24.68
CA ILE A 348 6.88 -4.66 25.59
C ILE A 348 5.58 -3.91 25.84
N LEU A 349 5.39 -3.51 27.10
CA LEU A 349 4.27 -2.67 27.53
C LEU A 349 4.78 -1.39 28.18
N GLY A 350 4.06 -0.29 27.98
CA GLY A 350 4.37 1.01 28.60
C GLY A 350 4.75 2.13 27.64
N LEU A 351 4.61 1.90 26.33
CA LEU A 351 4.63 2.98 25.34
C LEU A 351 3.33 3.82 25.44
N PRO A 352 3.41 5.14 25.19
CA PRO A 352 2.23 6.01 25.22
C PRO A 352 1.30 5.75 24.04
N ASP A 353 1.86 5.44 22.87
CA ASP A 353 1.16 5.20 21.62
C ASP A 353 1.61 3.87 21.00
N VAL A 354 0.83 3.37 20.03
CA VAL A 354 1.15 2.16 19.26
C VAL A 354 2.22 2.54 18.23
N PRO A 355 3.45 1.99 18.30
CA PRO A 355 4.50 2.30 17.33
C PRO A 355 4.21 1.67 15.97
N GLU A 356 4.87 2.15 14.92
CA GLU A 356 4.71 1.56 13.58
C GLU A 356 5.48 0.24 13.49
N ALA A 357 4.92 -0.71 12.75
CA ALA A 357 5.59 -1.98 12.52
C ALA A 357 6.83 -1.78 11.64
N GLY A 358 7.98 -2.29 12.07
CA GLY A 358 9.27 -2.05 11.45
C GLY A 358 10.05 -0.88 12.02
N ASP A 359 9.53 -0.15 13.02
CA ASP A 359 10.29 0.90 13.70
C ASP A 359 11.48 0.33 14.46
N ILE A 360 12.58 1.10 14.48
CA ILE A 360 13.75 0.77 15.27
C ILE A 360 13.45 1.12 16.72
N VAL A 361 13.68 0.15 17.59
CA VAL A 361 13.56 0.30 19.04
C VAL A 361 14.95 0.49 19.61
N ARG A 362 15.19 1.60 20.32
CA ARG A 362 16.46 1.89 20.99
C ARG A 362 16.24 2.11 22.47
N ALA A 363 16.93 1.34 23.31
CA ALA A 363 17.02 1.60 24.73
C ALA A 363 17.99 2.77 24.96
N VAL A 364 17.56 3.75 25.75
CA VAL A 364 18.31 4.96 26.05
C VAL A 364 18.42 5.15 27.56
N PRO A 365 19.53 5.75 28.05
CA PRO A 365 19.74 5.93 29.48
C PRO A 365 18.82 7.00 30.09
N ASP A 366 18.52 8.06 29.34
CA ASP A 366 17.84 9.26 29.85
C ASP A 366 16.66 9.69 28.95
N GLU A 367 15.60 10.21 29.59
CA GLU A 367 14.42 10.75 28.88
C GLU A 367 14.77 11.97 28.00
N LYS A 368 15.84 12.71 28.32
CA LYS A 368 16.28 13.85 27.51
C LYS A 368 16.79 13.41 26.15
N THR A 369 17.59 12.35 26.11
CA THR A 369 18.10 11.73 24.88
C THR A 369 16.96 11.10 24.09
N ALA A 370 15.99 10.49 24.79
CA ALA A 370 14.79 9.94 24.16
C ALA A 370 14.02 10.99 23.36
N LYS A 371 13.79 12.18 23.97
CA LYS A 371 13.09 13.29 23.31
C LYS A 371 13.82 13.82 22.08
N ALA A 372 15.15 13.98 22.18
CA ALA A 372 15.96 14.45 21.05
C ALA A 372 15.86 13.52 19.84
N LEU A 373 15.94 12.19 20.08
CA LEU A 373 15.80 11.18 19.02
C LEU A 373 14.40 11.18 18.39
N VAL A 374 13.35 11.37 19.20
CA VAL A 374 11.97 11.45 18.68
C VAL A 374 11.76 12.71 17.83
N GLU A 375 12.29 13.86 18.24
CA GLU A 375 12.20 15.10 17.46
C GLU A 375 12.94 14.99 16.13
N GLU A 376 14.12 14.34 16.12
CA GLU A 376 14.87 14.05 14.90
C GLU A 376 14.09 13.13 13.95
N GLU A 377 13.52 12.04 14.49
CA GLU A 377 12.72 11.09 13.72
C GLU A 377 11.46 11.75 13.13
N GLN A 378 10.77 12.58 13.90
CA GLN A 378 9.62 13.35 13.44
C GLN A 378 10.01 14.30 12.29
N ARG A 379 11.16 14.98 12.41
CA ARG A 379 11.67 15.86 11.35
C ARG A 379 12.00 15.07 10.08
N ARG A 380 12.63 13.90 10.23
CA ARG A 380 12.97 13.02 9.11
C ARG A 380 11.71 12.54 8.37
N ARG A 381 10.69 12.10 9.12
CA ARG A 381 9.41 11.68 8.52
C ARG A 381 8.66 12.84 7.87
N ALA A 382 8.67 14.02 8.47
CA ALA A 382 8.06 15.21 7.88
C ALA A 382 8.75 15.63 6.56
N ALA A 383 10.08 15.52 6.49
CA ALA A 383 10.83 15.77 5.26
C ALA A 383 10.54 14.72 4.17
N GLY A 384 10.40 13.44 4.55
CA GLY A 384 9.99 12.38 3.62
C GLY A 384 8.57 12.54 3.08
N ALA A 385 7.63 12.97 3.93
CA ALA A 385 6.26 13.26 3.54
C ALA A 385 6.12 14.49 2.63
N ALA A 386 7.05 15.45 2.70
CA ALA A 386 7.07 16.63 1.82
C ALA A 386 7.37 16.30 0.34
N GLY A 387 7.78 15.06 0.03
CA GLY A 387 7.90 14.55 -1.33
C GLY A 387 6.56 14.29 -2.02
N GLU A 388 5.48 14.10 -1.26
CA GLU A 388 4.10 14.13 -1.77
C GLU A 388 3.66 15.60 -1.79
N ARG A 389 3.80 16.26 -2.95
CA ARG A 389 3.34 17.64 -3.12
C ARG A 389 1.88 17.73 -2.69
N PRO A 390 1.53 18.57 -1.69
CA PRO A 390 0.12 18.83 -1.40
C PRO A 390 -0.50 19.40 -2.66
N ALA A 391 -1.56 18.76 -3.15
CA ALA A 391 -2.30 19.20 -4.33
C ALA A 391 -2.56 20.70 -4.23
N THR A 392 -2.20 21.43 -5.27
CA THR A 392 -2.38 22.87 -5.30
C THR A 392 -3.86 23.22 -5.22
N LEU A 393 -4.21 24.38 -4.66
CA LEU A 393 -5.60 24.83 -4.59
C LEU A 393 -6.28 24.81 -5.97
N ASP A 394 -5.52 25.05 -7.05
CA ASP A 394 -6.01 24.98 -8.42
C ASP A 394 -6.32 23.55 -8.88
N GLU A 395 -5.55 22.54 -8.46
CA GLU A 395 -5.84 21.11 -8.70
C GLU A 395 -7.05 20.63 -7.88
N MET A 396 -7.19 21.11 -6.63
CA MET A 396 -8.39 20.85 -5.82
C MET A 396 -9.65 21.49 -6.46
N PHE A 397 -9.53 22.70 -7.02
CA PHE A 397 -10.63 23.33 -7.76
C PHE A 397 -10.94 22.63 -9.09
N ALA A 398 -9.96 22.01 -9.74
CA ALA A 398 -10.16 21.19 -10.93
C ALA A 398 -10.93 19.90 -10.61
N GLN A 399 -10.57 19.20 -9.53
CA GLN A 399 -11.29 18.00 -9.05
C GLN A 399 -12.71 18.32 -8.58
N VAL A 400 -12.96 19.50 -8.01
CA VAL A 400 -14.32 19.93 -7.60
C VAL A 400 -15.19 20.33 -8.80
N LYS A 401 -14.58 20.70 -9.94
CA LYS A 401 -15.28 21.04 -11.19
C LYS A 401 -15.69 19.80 -12.02
N GLU A 402 -15.03 18.66 -11.82
CA GLU A 402 -15.52 17.37 -12.29
C GLU A 402 -16.66 16.93 -11.38
N GLY A 403 -17.89 17.07 -11.87
CA GLY A 403 -19.10 16.90 -11.08
C GLY A 403 -19.13 15.59 -10.28
N LYS A 404 -19.25 15.73 -8.94
CA LYS A 404 -19.61 14.68 -7.97
C LYS A 404 -19.12 13.27 -8.36
N ALA A 405 -17.82 13.03 -8.36
CA ALA A 405 -17.34 11.66 -8.18
C ALA A 405 -18.02 11.11 -6.92
N LYS A 406 -18.79 10.03 -7.06
CA LYS A 406 -19.36 9.37 -5.89
C LYS A 406 -18.17 8.88 -5.08
N GLU A 407 -18.10 9.22 -3.81
CA GLU A 407 -17.04 8.73 -2.93
C GLU A 407 -17.61 7.73 -1.93
N LEU A 408 -16.95 6.59 -1.80
CA LEU A 408 -17.18 5.66 -0.71
C LEU A 408 -16.26 6.05 0.44
N ARG A 409 -16.86 6.61 1.49
CA ARG A 409 -16.16 7.01 2.71
C ARG A 409 -16.08 5.85 3.67
N VAL A 410 -14.89 5.56 4.18
CA VAL A 410 -14.62 4.42 5.04
C VAL A 410 -13.88 4.85 6.30
N VAL A 411 -14.34 4.33 7.44
CA VAL A 411 -13.59 4.30 8.70
C VAL A 411 -13.08 2.89 8.90
N LEU A 412 -11.76 2.72 8.91
CA LEU A 412 -11.10 1.43 9.02
C LEU A 412 -10.53 1.24 10.43
N LYS A 413 -10.92 0.15 11.09
CA LYS A 413 -10.31 -0.32 12.34
C LYS A 413 -9.74 -1.71 12.13
N ALA A 414 -8.51 -1.91 12.59
CA ALA A 414 -7.86 -3.21 12.59
C ALA A 414 -7.35 -3.54 14.00
N ASP A 415 -7.14 -4.82 14.28
CA ASP A 415 -6.61 -5.30 15.54
C ASP A 415 -5.11 -5.04 15.70
N VAL A 416 -4.34 -5.18 14.61
CA VAL A 416 -2.89 -4.93 14.58
C VAL A 416 -2.51 -3.92 13.48
N GLN A 417 -1.40 -3.22 13.69
CA GLN A 417 -0.89 -2.22 12.75
C GLN A 417 -0.58 -2.81 11.37
N GLY A 418 -0.04 -4.03 11.34
CA GLY A 418 0.32 -4.67 10.08
C GLY A 418 -0.89 -4.93 9.17
N SER A 419 -2.00 -5.40 9.73
CA SER A 419 -3.23 -5.67 8.97
C SER A 419 -3.85 -4.37 8.45
N LEU A 420 -3.76 -3.27 9.22
CA LEU A 420 -4.21 -1.95 8.80
C LEU A 420 -3.49 -1.49 7.51
N GLU A 421 -2.16 -1.62 7.49
CA GLU A 421 -1.32 -1.27 6.34
C GLU A 421 -1.63 -2.16 5.12
N ALA A 422 -1.79 -3.46 5.35
CA ALA A 422 -2.12 -4.42 4.30
C ALA A 422 -3.47 -4.10 3.65
N ILE A 423 -4.51 -3.86 4.46
CA ILE A 423 -5.84 -3.48 3.97
C ILE A 423 -5.76 -2.16 3.21
N ARG A 424 -5.07 -1.13 3.75
CA ARG A 424 -4.93 0.17 3.08
C ARG A 424 -4.25 0.04 1.71
N SER A 425 -3.18 -0.74 1.62
CA SER A 425 -2.47 -1.00 0.36
C SER A 425 -3.35 -1.75 -0.64
N SER A 426 -4.05 -2.81 -0.20
CA SER A 426 -4.97 -3.56 -1.05
C SER A 426 -6.14 -2.71 -1.56
N LEU A 427 -6.70 -1.86 -0.70
CA LEU A 427 -7.77 -0.93 -1.06
C LEU A 427 -7.31 0.14 -2.05
N ALA A 428 -6.04 0.58 -1.97
CA ALA A 428 -5.46 1.52 -2.92
C ALA A 428 -5.22 0.91 -4.32
N LYS A 429 -5.07 -0.42 -4.41
CA LYS A 429 -4.93 -1.12 -5.71
C LYS A 429 -6.26 -1.30 -6.45
N LEU A 430 -7.40 -1.09 -5.80
CA LEU A 430 -8.70 -1.21 -6.45
C LEU A 430 -8.87 -0.12 -7.50
N PRO A 431 -9.50 -0.41 -8.66
CA PRO A 431 -9.75 0.60 -9.70
C PRO A 431 -10.71 1.69 -9.17
N GLN A 432 -10.35 2.97 -9.37
CA GLN A 432 -11.08 4.14 -8.84
C GLN A 432 -11.61 5.07 -9.95
N ASP A 433 -11.92 4.54 -11.13
CA ASP A 433 -12.20 5.35 -12.32
C ASP A 433 -13.50 6.18 -12.22
N GLU A 434 -14.53 5.66 -11.55
CA GLU A 434 -15.84 6.34 -11.42
C GLU A 434 -16.26 6.61 -9.95
N VAL A 435 -15.69 5.86 -8.98
CA VAL A 435 -15.99 5.99 -7.55
C VAL A 435 -14.69 6.08 -6.77
N ALA A 436 -14.51 7.19 -6.04
CA ALA A 436 -13.33 7.41 -5.22
C ALA A 436 -13.48 6.68 -3.88
N LEU A 437 -12.47 5.91 -3.47
CA LEU A 437 -12.42 5.31 -2.14
C LEU A 437 -11.66 6.23 -1.19
N ASN A 438 -12.33 6.75 -0.17
CA ASN A 438 -11.75 7.70 0.77
C ASN A 438 -11.74 7.13 2.19
N ILE A 439 -10.55 6.86 2.72
CA ILE A 439 -10.37 6.38 4.09
C ILE A 439 -10.22 7.61 5.00
N ILE A 440 -11.29 7.96 5.72
CA ILE A 440 -11.34 9.15 6.58
C ILE A 440 -10.46 8.95 7.81
N HIS A 441 -10.54 7.76 8.39
CA HIS A 441 -9.83 7.43 9.61
C HIS A 441 -9.43 5.96 9.57
N ALA A 442 -8.16 5.70 9.86
CA ALA A 442 -7.57 4.39 9.97
C ALA A 442 -6.82 4.31 11.30
N ALA A 443 -7.20 3.38 12.18
CA ALA A 443 -6.53 3.24 13.46
C ALA A 443 -6.58 1.79 13.97
N VAL A 444 -5.63 1.49 14.86
CA VAL A 444 -5.54 0.19 15.53
C VAL A 444 -6.35 0.22 16.82
N GLY A 445 -7.08 -0.86 17.07
CA GLY A 445 -7.89 -1.05 18.26
C GLY A 445 -9.38 -1.22 17.97
N ASP A 446 -10.11 -1.59 19.01
CA ASP A 446 -11.54 -1.88 18.92
C ASP A 446 -12.39 -0.67 18.52
N VAL A 447 -13.56 -0.94 17.93
CA VAL A 447 -14.48 0.11 17.49
C VAL A 447 -15.14 0.77 18.70
N SER A 448 -14.95 2.09 18.83
CA SER A 448 -15.47 2.92 19.91
C SER A 448 -16.71 3.73 19.50
N GLU A 449 -17.39 4.35 20.46
CA GLU A 449 -18.52 5.26 20.21
C GLU A 449 -18.10 6.49 19.39
N SER A 450 -16.89 7.00 19.60
CA SER A 450 -16.34 8.13 18.83
C SER A 450 -16.23 7.79 17.34
N ASP A 451 -15.88 6.55 17.00
CA ASP A 451 -15.79 6.10 15.61
C ASP A 451 -17.17 6.02 14.96
N ALA A 452 -18.19 5.56 15.70
CA ALA A 452 -19.58 5.56 15.25
C ALA A 452 -20.11 6.97 14.98
N ASN A 453 -19.77 7.93 15.85
CA ASN A 453 -20.16 9.34 15.67
C ASN A 453 -19.44 10.00 14.48
N LEU A 454 -18.15 9.71 14.29
CA LEU A 454 -17.39 10.18 13.13
C LEU A 454 -18.00 9.65 11.83
N ALA A 455 -18.28 8.34 11.79
CA ALA A 455 -18.89 7.69 10.64
C ALA A 455 -20.28 8.25 10.34
N GLY A 456 -21.12 8.48 11.36
CA GLY A 456 -22.44 9.08 11.19
C GLY A 456 -22.40 10.52 10.67
N THR A 457 -21.41 11.31 11.11
CA THR A 457 -21.26 12.70 10.66
C THR A 457 -20.74 12.77 9.21
N SER A 458 -19.87 11.84 8.83
CA SER A 458 -19.25 11.82 7.51
C SER A 458 -19.97 10.92 6.50
N SER A 459 -21.08 10.29 6.86
CA SER A 459 -21.77 9.27 6.06
C SER A 459 -20.82 8.16 5.58
N ALA A 460 -19.98 7.68 6.49
CA ALA A 460 -18.98 6.66 6.23
C ALA A 460 -19.41 5.28 6.73
N VAL A 461 -18.92 4.23 6.08
CA VAL A 461 -19.08 2.84 6.53
C VAL A 461 -17.94 2.47 7.47
N ILE A 462 -18.23 1.73 8.55
CA ILE A 462 -17.21 1.23 9.46
C ILE A 462 -16.83 -0.19 9.06
N LEU A 463 -15.56 -0.39 8.73
CA LEU A 463 -14.96 -1.71 8.50
C LEU A 463 -14.08 -2.06 9.69
N ALA A 464 -14.47 -3.11 10.43
CA ALA A 464 -13.72 -3.62 11.57
C ALA A 464 -13.07 -4.96 11.20
N PHE A 465 -11.75 -5.05 11.28
CA PHE A 465 -10.99 -6.24 10.92
C PHE A 465 -10.41 -6.91 12.17
N SER A 466 -10.92 -8.10 12.50
CA SER A 466 -10.54 -8.90 13.68
C SER A 466 -10.73 -8.20 15.04
N ASN A 467 -11.37 -7.03 15.06
CA ASN A 467 -11.70 -6.29 16.29
C ASN A 467 -13.01 -6.73 16.93
N LYS A 468 -13.12 -6.45 18.23
CA LYS A 468 -14.40 -6.45 18.93
C LYS A 468 -15.05 -5.08 18.79
N VAL A 469 -16.38 -5.07 18.76
CA VAL A 469 -17.17 -3.84 18.71
C VAL A 469 -17.79 -3.60 20.07
N ASP A 470 -17.60 -2.39 20.60
CA ASP A 470 -18.22 -2.02 21.87
C ASP A 470 -19.74 -1.98 21.78
N VAL A 471 -20.40 -2.38 22.86
CA VAL A 471 -21.87 -2.32 22.94
C VAL A 471 -22.38 -0.89 22.77
N ALA A 472 -21.63 0.10 23.28
CA ALA A 472 -21.93 1.52 23.07
C ALA A 472 -21.79 1.91 21.59
N ALA A 473 -20.70 1.50 20.92
CA ALA A 473 -20.47 1.76 19.51
C ALA A 473 -21.55 1.15 18.62
N LYS A 474 -21.98 -0.08 18.91
CA LYS A 474 -23.06 -0.76 18.17
C LYS A 474 -24.39 -0.02 18.30
N ARG A 475 -24.76 0.41 19.52
CA ARG A 475 -25.99 1.19 19.75
C ARG A 475 -25.94 2.54 19.04
N ALA A 476 -24.81 3.23 19.09
CA ALA A 476 -24.61 4.51 18.40
C ALA A 476 -24.72 4.33 16.88
N ALA A 477 -24.10 3.29 16.32
CA ALA A 477 -24.20 2.98 14.89
C ALA A 477 -25.66 2.70 14.46
N GLU A 478 -26.41 1.91 15.24
CA GLU A 478 -27.83 1.64 14.98
C GLU A 478 -28.70 2.91 15.05
N GLN A 479 -28.43 3.81 16.00
CA GLN A 479 -29.17 5.07 16.14
C GLN A 479 -28.87 6.06 15.01
N LEU A 480 -27.63 6.11 14.54
CA LEU A 480 -27.16 7.00 13.48
C LEU A 480 -27.38 6.42 12.08
N GLY A 481 -27.77 5.15 11.97
CA GLY A 481 -27.93 4.45 10.69
C GLY A 481 -26.61 4.17 9.97
N VAL A 482 -25.52 4.01 10.72
CA VAL A 482 -24.18 3.70 10.17
C VAL A 482 -24.06 2.20 9.93
N ASP A 483 -23.64 1.81 8.72
CA ASP A 483 -23.32 0.40 8.43
C ASP A 483 -21.99 0.02 9.09
N LEU A 484 -22.05 -0.99 9.96
CA LEU A 484 -20.90 -1.52 10.67
C LEU A 484 -20.71 -2.98 10.25
N ARG A 485 -19.57 -3.27 9.63
CA ARG A 485 -19.22 -4.62 9.17
C ARG A 485 -17.98 -5.13 9.86
N GLN A 486 -18.04 -6.39 10.29
CA GLN A 486 -16.96 -7.09 10.96
C GLN A 486 -16.44 -8.19 10.04
N TYR A 487 -15.13 -8.20 9.83
CA TYR A 487 -14.44 -9.18 9.01
C TYR A 487 -13.38 -9.88 9.84
N LYS A 488 -13.15 -11.15 9.53
CA LYS A 488 -12.02 -11.93 10.09
C LYS A 488 -11.02 -12.35 9.02
N VAL A 489 -11.39 -12.21 7.75
CA VAL A 489 -10.59 -12.61 6.59
C VAL A 489 -10.51 -11.43 5.64
N ILE A 490 -9.29 -11.06 5.24
CA ILE A 490 -9.05 -9.85 4.47
C ILE A 490 -9.72 -9.87 3.08
N TYR A 491 -9.85 -11.06 2.47
CA TYR A 491 -10.52 -11.22 1.17
C TYR A 491 -12.00 -10.86 1.22
N GLU A 492 -12.71 -11.30 2.27
CA GLU A 492 -14.13 -11.00 2.44
C GLU A 492 -14.35 -9.49 2.55
N LEU A 493 -13.44 -8.79 3.23
CA LEU A 493 -13.46 -7.33 3.35
C LEU A 493 -13.26 -6.67 1.97
N ILE A 494 -12.22 -7.06 1.23
CA ILE A 494 -11.91 -6.46 -0.07
C ILE A 494 -13.05 -6.72 -1.07
N GLU A 495 -13.58 -7.94 -1.11
CA GLU A 495 -14.67 -8.32 -2.01
C GLU A 495 -15.96 -7.54 -1.69
N ASP A 496 -16.30 -7.37 -0.40
CA ASP A 496 -17.45 -6.57 0.00
C ASP A 496 -17.28 -5.09 -0.34
N VAL A 497 -16.07 -4.54 -0.18
CA VAL A 497 -15.78 -3.15 -0.60
C VAL A 497 -15.92 -3.03 -2.12
N GLN A 498 -15.40 -3.99 -2.90
CA GLN A 498 -15.57 -4.01 -4.35
C GLN A 498 -17.05 -4.07 -4.75
N LYS A 499 -17.85 -4.92 -4.09
CA LYS A 499 -19.32 -4.97 -4.31
C LYS A 499 -19.99 -3.64 -3.95
N ALA A 500 -19.55 -2.97 -2.89
CA ALA A 500 -20.08 -1.66 -2.50
C ALA A 500 -19.74 -0.59 -3.53
N LEU A 501 -18.51 -0.59 -4.07
CA LEU A 501 -18.10 0.31 -5.15
C LEU A 501 -18.98 0.09 -6.39
N VAL A 502 -19.19 -1.17 -6.80
CA VAL A 502 -20.06 -1.52 -7.93
C VAL A 502 -21.52 -1.15 -7.68
N GLY A 503 -22.02 -1.30 -6.46
CA GLY A 503 -23.38 -0.91 -6.09
C GLY A 503 -23.63 0.60 -6.13
N LEU A 504 -22.58 1.42 -6.06
CA LEU A 504 -22.66 2.88 -6.20
C LEU A 504 -22.62 3.34 -7.67
N LEU A 505 -22.18 2.47 -8.58
CA LEU A 505 -22.16 2.74 -10.02
C LEU A 505 -23.59 2.88 -10.56
N GLU A 506 -23.75 3.78 -11.51
CA GLU A 506 -25.02 3.93 -12.20
C GLU A 506 -25.24 2.74 -13.14
N PRO A 507 -26.47 2.21 -13.25
CA PRO A 507 -26.76 1.16 -14.20
C PRO A 507 -26.41 1.60 -15.62
N GLU A 508 -25.83 0.70 -16.41
CA GLU A 508 -25.54 1.01 -17.79
C GLU A 508 -26.85 0.98 -18.59
N MET A 509 -27.11 2.09 -19.28
CA MET A 509 -28.28 2.24 -20.13
C MET A 509 -27.97 1.58 -21.47
N VAL A 510 -28.44 0.35 -21.65
CA VAL A 510 -28.21 -0.41 -22.90
C VAL A 510 -29.42 -0.29 -23.80
N GLU A 511 -29.19 0.05 -25.06
CA GLU A 511 -30.21 -0.01 -26.11
C GLU A 511 -30.53 -1.48 -26.42
N GLN A 512 -31.75 -1.91 -26.08
CA GLN A 512 -32.28 -3.20 -26.46
C GLN A 512 -33.22 -3.04 -27.65
N VAL A 513 -32.77 -3.48 -28.82
CA VAL A 513 -33.60 -3.50 -30.03
C VAL A 513 -34.74 -4.50 -29.85
N LEU A 514 -35.97 -4.03 -30.05
CA LEU A 514 -37.20 -4.82 -29.98
C LEU A 514 -37.58 -5.43 -31.33
N GLY A 515 -37.20 -4.81 -32.44
CA GLY A 515 -37.47 -5.31 -33.80
C GLY A 515 -37.29 -4.27 -34.90
N HIS A 516 -37.43 -4.71 -36.16
CA HIS A 516 -37.28 -3.89 -37.35
C HIS A 516 -38.53 -3.93 -38.23
N ALA A 517 -38.89 -2.79 -38.82
CA ALA A 517 -40.00 -2.66 -39.75
C ALA A 517 -39.56 -1.92 -41.01
N GLU A 518 -39.85 -2.48 -42.18
CA GLU A 518 -39.52 -1.87 -43.46
C GLU A 518 -40.71 -1.07 -43.99
N VAL A 519 -40.47 0.19 -44.38
CA VAL A 519 -41.48 1.08 -44.92
C VAL A 519 -41.75 0.72 -46.38
N ARG A 520 -42.95 0.20 -46.67
CA ARG A 520 -43.37 -0.17 -48.04
C ARG A 520 -44.13 0.93 -48.74
N GLN A 521 -44.90 1.71 -48.00
CA GLN A 521 -45.71 2.78 -48.56
C GLN A 521 -45.91 3.89 -47.54
N THR A 522 -45.90 5.13 -48.01
CA THR A 522 -46.14 6.30 -47.17
C THR A 522 -47.51 6.89 -47.48
N PHE A 523 -48.31 7.15 -46.44
CA PHE A 523 -49.62 7.78 -46.55
C PHE A 523 -49.60 9.14 -45.85
N THR A 524 -50.14 10.17 -46.48
CA THR A 524 -50.21 11.50 -45.85
C THR A 524 -51.62 11.70 -45.29
N ALA A 525 -51.71 11.86 -43.96
CA ALA A 525 -52.97 12.18 -43.28
C ALA A 525 -52.84 13.56 -42.61
N GLY A 526 -53.29 14.60 -43.31
CA GLY A 526 -53.14 15.99 -42.84
C GLY A 526 -51.68 16.47 -42.91
N LYS A 527 -51.12 16.92 -41.78
CA LYS A 527 -49.71 17.36 -41.65
C LYS A 527 -48.75 16.25 -41.19
N THR A 528 -49.23 15.00 -41.07
CA THR A 528 -48.47 13.88 -40.52
C THR A 528 -48.33 12.76 -41.55
N THR A 529 -47.12 12.26 -41.71
CA THR A 529 -46.82 11.12 -42.59
C THR A 529 -46.98 9.80 -41.81
N ILE A 530 -47.80 8.90 -42.33
CA ILE A 530 -47.99 7.54 -41.82
C ILE A 530 -47.16 6.59 -42.67
N ALA A 531 -46.21 5.91 -42.05
CA ALA A 531 -45.38 4.89 -42.68
C ALA A 531 -46.11 3.53 -42.64
N GLY A 532 -46.69 3.13 -43.77
CA GLY A 532 -47.19 1.77 -43.98
C GLY A 532 -46.00 0.81 -44.06
N SER A 533 -45.77 0.10 -42.97
CA SER A 533 -44.56 -0.68 -42.74
C SER A 533 -44.90 -2.15 -42.47
N ALA A 534 -44.03 -3.05 -42.93
CA ALA A 534 -44.10 -4.47 -42.61
C ALA A 534 -43.05 -4.80 -41.56
N VAL A 535 -43.45 -5.43 -40.45
CA VAL A 535 -42.50 -5.84 -39.40
C VAL A 535 -41.73 -7.06 -39.91
N LEU A 536 -40.41 -6.92 -40.05
CA LEU A 536 -39.52 -7.98 -40.51
C LEU A 536 -39.27 -8.99 -39.39
N ASP A 537 -38.81 -8.49 -38.25
CA ASP A 537 -38.46 -9.26 -37.07
C ASP A 537 -38.80 -8.50 -35.79
N GLY A 538 -39.00 -9.24 -34.71
CA GLY A 538 -39.32 -8.69 -33.40
C GLY A 538 -40.74 -8.12 -33.28
N VAL A 539 -40.89 -7.09 -32.43
CA VAL A 539 -42.20 -6.49 -32.09
C VAL A 539 -42.10 -4.97 -32.07
N MET A 540 -43.01 -4.31 -32.79
CA MET A 540 -43.20 -2.87 -32.76
C MET A 540 -44.18 -2.50 -31.65
N ARG A 541 -43.77 -1.65 -30.70
CA ARG A 541 -44.61 -1.19 -29.57
C ARG A 541 -44.85 0.31 -29.63
N ARG A 542 -46.09 0.73 -29.33
CA ARG A 542 -46.44 2.15 -29.26
C ARG A 542 -45.73 2.84 -28.08
N GLY A 543 -45.15 4.01 -28.30
CA GLY A 543 -44.50 4.82 -27.27
C GLY A 543 -43.06 4.41 -26.95
N VAL A 544 -42.45 3.53 -27.75
CA VAL A 544 -41.02 3.15 -27.69
C VAL A 544 -40.20 4.05 -28.62
N GLN A 545 -38.89 4.18 -28.36
CA GLN A 545 -37.97 4.91 -29.25
C GLN A 545 -37.77 4.13 -30.55
N ALA A 546 -37.61 4.86 -31.64
CA ALA A 546 -37.45 4.33 -32.97
C ALA A 546 -36.45 5.14 -33.78
N ARG A 547 -35.52 4.42 -34.40
CA ARG A 547 -34.48 4.95 -35.27
C ARG A 547 -34.82 4.62 -36.72
N VAL A 548 -34.86 5.64 -37.57
CA VAL A 548 -35.10 5.46 -39.01
C VAL A 548 -33.76 5.35 -39.72
N MET A 549 -33.56 4.23 -40.40
CA MET A 549 -32.34 3.89 -41.13
C MET A 549 -32.61 3.92 -42.64
N ARG A 550 -31.81 4.69 -43.39
CA ARG A 550 -31.88 4.76 -44.86
C ARG A 550 -30.54 4.30 -45.43
N GLY A 551 -30.54 3.19 -46.17
CA GLY A 551 -29.31 2.62 -46.74
C GLY A 551 -28.25 2.26 -45.68
N GLY A 552 -28.68 1.92 -44.46
CA GLY A 552 -27.80 1.58 -43.33
C GLY A 552 -27.29 2.78 -42.51
N SER A 553 -27.69 4.01 -42.82
CA SER A 553 -27.35 5.20 -42.02
C SER A 553 -28.55 5.72 -41.22
N PRO A 554 -28.38 6.11 -39.94
CA PRO A 554 -29.45 6.68 -39.14
C PRO A 554 -29.81 8.08 -39.63
N VAL A 555 -31.05 8.28 -40.03
CA VAL A 555 -31.61 9.55 -40.54
C VAL A 555 -32.31 10.32 -39.42
N HIS A 556 -33.00 9.62 -38.53
CA HIS A 556 -33.76 10.24 -37.46
C HIS A 556 -33.89 9.31 -36.26
N ASP A 557 -33.87 9.87 -35.06
CA ASP A 557 -34.14 9.18 -33.80
C ASP A 557 -35.32 9.88 -33.11
N GLY A 558 -36.39 9.14 -32.85
CA GLY A 558 -37.63 9.70 -32.36
C GLY A 558 -38.58 8.66 -31.79
N ARG A 559 -39.73 9.09 -31.26
CA ARG A 559 -40.67 8.19 -30.58
C ARG A 559 -41.81 7.73 -31.50
N ILE A 560 -42.25 6.49 -31.37
CA ILE A 560 -43.46 5.99 -32.05
C ILE A 560 -44.70 6.58 -31.36
N GLY A 561 -45.33 7.58 -32.00
CA GLY A 561 -46.51 8.26 -31.47
C GLY A 561 -47.79 7.42 -31.60
N SER A 562 -48.05 6.84 -32.78
CA SER A 562 -49.20 5.94 -32.97
C SER A 562 -48.87 4.74 -33.83
N LEU A 563 -49.49 3.61 -33.49
CA LEU A 563 -49.37 2.34 -34.19
C LEU A 563 -50.79 1.86 -34.52
N LYS A 564 -51.11 1.80 -35.81
CA LYS A 564 -52.44 1.41 -36.30
C LYS A 564 -52.34 0.22 -37.22
N ARG A 565 -53.29 -0.71 -37.12
CA ARG A 565 -53.45 -1.80 -38.07
C ARG A 565 -54.81 -1.65 -38.73
N PHE A 566 -54.82 -1.36 -40.04
CA PHE A 566 -56.01 -0.97 -40.78
C PHE A 566 -56.74 0.24 -40.14
N LYS A 567 -57.81 0.00 -39.37
CA LYS A 567 -58.60 1.03 -38.69
C LYS A 567 -58.44 1.01 -37.17
N ASP A 568 -57.80 -0.01 -36.61
CA ASP A 568 -57.72 -0.24 -35.17
C ASP A 568 -56.36 0.19 -34.61
N ASP A 569 -56.37 0.85 -33.45
CA ASP A 569 -55.15 1.19 -32.71
C ASP A 569 -54.56 -0.08 -32.08
N ALA A 570 -53.34 -0.44 -32.49
CA ALA A 570 -52.62 -1.59 -31.97
C ALA A 570 -51.64 -1.14 -30.88
N ARG A 571 -51.59 -1.88 -29.76
CA ARG A 571 -50.57 -1.64 -28.72
C ARG A 571 -49.20 -2.18 -29.13
N GLU A 572 -49.20 -3.38 -29.73
CA GLU A 572 -48.00 -4.08 -30.20
C GLU A 572 -48.32 -4.79 -31.53
N VAL A 573 -47.34 -4.84 -32.44
CA VAL A 573 -47.43 -5.56 -33.72
C VAL A 573 -46.22 -6.47 -33.87
N THR A 574 -46.48 -7.76 -34.10
CA THR A 574 -45.46 -8.81 -34.21
C THR A 574 -44.95 -8.96 -35.65
N ALA A 575 -43.78 -9.58 -35.79
CA ALA A 575 -43.18 -9.95 -37.08
C ALA A 575 -44.16 -10.61 -38.06
N GLY A 576 -44.04 -10.25 -39.34
CA GLY A 576 -44.86 -10.76 -40.45
C GLY A 576 -46.21 -10.05 -40.63
N LEU A 577 -46.57 -9.10 -39.77
CA LEU A 577 -47.78 -8.29 -39.89
C LEU A 577 -47.48 -6.89 -40.42
N GLU A 578 -48.45 -6.33 -41.14
CA GLU A 578 -48.40 -4.96 -41.65
C GLU A 578 -49.04 -3.99 -40.64
N CYS A 579 -48.42 -2.82 -40.47
CA CYS A 579 -48.89 -1.77 -39.60
C CYS A 579 -48.57 -0.37 -40.15
N GLY A 580 -49.40 0.60 -39.80
CA GLY A 580 -49.13 2.01 -39.98
C GLY A 580 -48.41 2.55 -38.74
N ILE A 581 -47.18 3.02 -38.91
CA ILE A 581 -46.36 3.63 -37.87
C ILE A 581 -46.37 5.14 -38.09
N THR A 582 -46.54 5.91 -37.01
CA THR A 582 -46.41 7.37 -37.03
C THR A 582 -45.35 7.78 -36.02
N LEU A 583 -44.34 8.50 -36.50
CA LEU A 583 -43.25 9.03 -35.67
C LEU A 583 -43.61 10.43 -35.18
N GLU A 584 -43.25 10.74 -33.93
CA GLU A 584 -43.41 12.08 -33.39
C GLU A 584 -42.38 13.02 -34.03
N SER A 585 -42.83 14.21 -34.46
CA SER A 585 -41.96 15.29 -34.98
C SER A 585 -41.13 14.96 -36.24
N PHE A 586 -41.43 13.86 -36.95
CA PHE A 586 -40.75 13.49 -38.20
C PHE A 586 -41.72 13.09 -39.30
N ASN A 587 -41.59 13.72 -40.47
CA ASN A 587 -42.50 13.54 -41.60
C ASN A 587 -41.81 13.09 -42.90
N GLU A 588 -40.48 13.01 -42.93
CA GLU A 588 -39.66 12.73 -44.13
C GLU A 588 -39.31 11.23 -44.28
N VAL A 589 -40.28 10.36 -44.00
CA VAL A 589 -40.12 8.92 -44.19
C VAL A 589 -40.25 8.59 -45.68
N ALA A 590 -39.34 7.77 -46.22
CA ALA A 590 -39.36 7.32 -47.61
C ALA A 590 -39.63 5.80 -47.69
N VAL A 591 -40.08 5.35 -48.86
CA VAL A 591 -40.23 3.92 -49.16
C VAL A 591 -38.85 3.28 -49.23
N GLY A 592 -38.67 2.16 -48.52
CA GLY A 592 -37.39 1.45 -48.36
C GLY A 592 -36.60 1.82 -47.12
N ASP A 593 -37.10 2.73 -46.26
CA ASP A 593 -36.49 3.01 -44.96
C ASP A 593 -36.77 1.84 -43.98
N ILE A 594 -35.81 1.54 -43.09
CA ILE A 594 -35.95 0.55 -42.02
C ILE A 594 -36.12 1.29 -40.69
N ILE A 595 -37.22 1.05 -40.00
CA ILE A 595 -37.51 1.58 -38.68
C ILE A 595 -37.09 0.54 -37.64
N GLU A 596 -36.08 0.85 -36.85
CA GLU A 596 -35.57 0.03 -35.75
C GLU A 596 -36.18 0.54 -34.43
N ALA A 597 -36.99 -0.27 -33.76
CA ALA A 597 -37.54 0.09 -32.45
C ALA A 597 -36.63 -0.43 -31.35
N TYR A 598 -36.28 0.42 -30.38
CA TYR A 598 -35.41 0.05 -29.26
C TYR A 598 -35.91 0.64 -27.93
N VAL A 599 -35.69 -0.10 -26.84
CA VAL A 599 -35.94 0.36 -25.47
C VAL A 599 -34.60 0.53 -24.77
N ILE A 600 -34.46 1.62 -24.05
CA ILE A 600 -33.33 1.82 -23.16
C ILE A 600 -33.65 1.10 -21.86
N THR A 601 -32.98 -0.02 -21.61
CA THR A 601 -33.15 -0.81 -20.39
C THR A 601 -31.94 -0.58 -19.49
N ALA A 602 -32.18 -0.27 -18.22
CA ALA A 602 -31.13 -0.18 -17.21
C ALA A 602 -30.63 -1.59 -16.88
N ARG A 603 -29.39 -1.92 -17.26
CA ARG A 603 -28.74 -3.16 -16.85
C ARG A 603 -27.79 -2.85 -15.69
N PRO A 604 -27.89 -3.55 -14.54
CA PRO A 604 -26.90 -3.40 -13.49
C PRO A 604 -25.53 -3.80 -14.04
N ARG A 605 -24.52 -2.94 -13.87
CA ARG A 605 -23.14 -3.26 -14.20
C ARG A 605 -22.66 -4.37 -13.27
N THR A 606 -22.19 -5.46 -13.86
CA THR A 606 -21.46 -6.50 -13.15
C THR A 606 -19.97 -6.15 -13.18
N ALA A 607 -19.31 -6.36 -12.05
CA ALA A 607 -17.87 -6.17 -11.85
C ALA A 607 -17.02 -6.88 -12.92
#